data_AF-W6MEW2-F1
#
_entry.id   AF-W6MEW2-F1
#
_cell.length_a   1.000
_cell.length_b   1.000
_cell.length_c   1.000
_cell.angle_alpha   90.00
_cell.angle_beta   90.00
_cell.angle_gamma   90.00
#
_symmetry.space_group_name_H-M   'P 1'
#
loop_
_entity.id
_entity.type
_entity.pdbx_description
1 polymer ?
#
loop_
_entity_poly.entity_id
_entity_poly.type
_entity_poly.pdbx_seq_one_letter_code
_entity_poly.pdbx_strand_id
1 'polypeptide(L)'
;MLRVTIVLLAVALSAMATIECDHWCKAPGDRTYCCGPHVEGGPHPPVEDRPIGCPSSIGCPFYPRGGPTLCPHDGFCLPRHKCCYDACLEHHTCQRPDYQG
;
A
#
# COMPACT_ATOMS: atom_id res chain seq x y z
N MET A 1 31.32 -9.49 -36.08
CA MET A 1 31.50 -8.65 -34.88
C MET A 1 30.34 -7.69 -34.64
N LEU A 2 29.86 -6.95 -35.65
CA LEU A 2 28.70 -6.03 -35.55
C LEU A 2 27.39 -6.65 -35.03
N ARG A 3 27.11 -7.91 -35.38
CA ARG A 3 25.90 -8.63 -34.90
C ARG A 3 25.93 -8.95 -33.41
N VAL A 4 27.12 -9.16 -32.84
CA VAL A 4 27.26 -9.52 -31.42
C VAL A 4 27.09 -8.29 -30.53
N THR A 5 27.58 -7.13 -30.96
CA THR A 5 27.37 -5.85 -30.27
C THR A 5 25.90 -5.42 -30.27
N ILE A 6 25.15 -5.64 -31.36
CA ILE A 6 23.71 -5.34 -31.41
C ILE A 6 22.92 -6.20 -30.41
N VAL A 7 23.25 -7.50 -30.32
CA VAL A 7 22.60 -8.41 -29.38
C VAL A 7 22.90 -8.02 -27.93
N LEU A 8 24.16 -7.66 -27.62
CA LEU A 8 24.54 -7.22 -26.27
C LEU A 8 23.87 -5.89 -25.87
N LEU A 9 23.72 -4.95 -26.79
CA LEU A 9 22.98 -3.70 -26.56
C LEU A 9 21.49 -3.96 -26.33
N ALA A 10 20.87 -4.88 -27.09
CA ALA A 10 19.46 -5.23 -26.93
C ALA A 10 19.18 -5.89 -25.57
N VAL A 11 20.06 -6.76 -25.08
CA VAL A 11 19.92 -7.43 -23.77
C VAL A 11 20.14 -6.46 -22.61
N ALA A 12 21.04 -5.48 -22.76
CA ALA A 12 21.26 -4.45 -21.75
C ALA A 12 20.05 -3.50 -21.59
N LEU A 13 19.28 -3.28 -22.66
CA LEU A 13 18.08 -2.42 -22.62
C LEU A 13 16.85 -3.08 -21.95
N SER A 14 16.82 -4.41 -21.81
CA SER A 14 15.65 -5.12 -21.27
C SER A 14 15.60 -5.25 -19.75
N ALA A 15 16.63 -4.80 -19.02
CA ALA A 15 16.67 -4.86 -17.56
C ALA A 15 15.98 -3.64 -16.91
N MET A 16 14.79 -3.27 -17.37
CA MET A 16 13.91 -2.40 -16.61
C MET A 16 13.16 -3.31 -15.62
N ALA A 17 13.63 -3.36 -14.38
CA ALA A 17 12.92 -4.06 -13.32
C ALA A 17 11.50 -3.49 -13.23
N THR A 18 10.51 -4.23 -13.73
CA THR A 18 9.10 -3.92 -13.52
C THR A 18 8.85 -4.12 -12.04
N ILE A 19 8.51 -3.06 -11.31
CA ILE A 19 8.04 -3.17 -9.93
C ILE A 19 6.69 -3.88 -10.00
N GLU A 20 6.70 -5.19 -9.76
CA GLU A 20 5.48 -5.98 -9.63
C GLU A 20 4.85 -5.59 -8.28
N CYS A 21 3.64 -5.03 -8.35
CA CYS A 21 2.93 -4.54 -7.18
C CYS A 21 1.64 -5.33 -7.01
N ASP A 22 1.50 -5.97 -5.85
CA ASP A 22 0.36 -6.82 -5.54
C ASP A 22 -0.92 -6.02 -5.30
N HIS A 23 -0.80 -4.84 -4.66
CA HIS A 23 -1.95 -4.00 -4.29
C HIS A 23 -1.69 -2.52 -4.57
N TRP A 24 -2.58 -1.93 -5.35
CA TRP A 24 -2.56 -0.51 -5.68
C TRP A 24 -3.58 0.26 -4.83
N CYS A 25 -3.09 1.15 -3.98
CA CYS A 25 -3.93 2.03 -3.18
C CYS A 25 -4.08 3.41 -3.80
N LYS A 26 -5.22 4.05 -3.53
CA LYS A 26 -5.49 5.44 -3.93
C LYS A 26 -5.20 6.40 -2.79
N ALA A 27 -4.20 7.25 -2.97
CA ALA A 27 -3.97 8.42 -2.12
C ALA A 27 -4.83 9.62 -2.60
N PRO A 28 -4.97 10.68 -1.78
CA PRO A 28 -5.62 11.92 -2.20
C PRO A 28 -5.02 12.52 -3.48
N GLY A 29 -5.85 13.21 -4.26
CA GLY A 29 -5.42 13.87 -5.50
C GLY A 29 -5.15 12.92 -6.66
N ASP A 30 -5.94 11.83 -6.76
CA ASP A 30 -5.87 10.80 -7.82
C ASP A 30 -4.53 10.06 -7.92
N ARG A 31 -3.65 10.22 -6.92
CA ARG A 31 -2.38 9.52 -6.86
C ARG A 31 -2.60 8.06 -6.48
N THR A 32 -1.99 7.15 -7.23
CA THR A 32 -1.94 5.73 -6.87
C THR A 32 -0.54 5.34 -6.46
N TYR A 33 -0.42 4.46 -5.47
CA TYR A 33 0.86 3.96 -5.01
C TYR A 33 0.77 2.49 -4.60
N CYS A 34 1.90 1.79 -4.63
CA CYS A 34 1.97 0.41 -4.19
C CYS A 34 1.86 0.35 -2.65
N CYS A 35 0.92 -0.42 -2.14
CA CYS A 35 0.61 -0.46 -0.72
C CYS A 35 0.51 -1.88 -0.18
N GLY A 36 0.72 -2.01 1.12
CA GLY A 36 0.67 -3.29 1.82
C GLY A 36 2.06 -3.94 2.00
N PRO A 37 2.19 -4.82 2.99
CA PRO A 37 3.41 -5.58 3.16
C PRO A 37 3.59 -6.54 1.96
N HIS A 38 4.81 -6.68 1.47
CA HIS A 38 5.12 -7.80 0.59
C HIS A 38 4.98 -9.08 1.40
N VAL A 39 3.97 -9.91 1.09
CA VAL A 39 3.80 -11.20 1.75
C VAL A 39 4.52 -12.23 0.89
N GLU A 40 5.81 -12.48 1.17
CA GLU A 40 6.54 -13.53 0.46
C GLU A 40 5.90 -14.91 0.73
N GLY A 41 5.35 -15.52 -0.32
CA GLY A 41 4.91 -16.91 -0.32
C GLY A 41 3.68 -17.25 0.53
N GLY A 42 2.95 -16.25 1.05
CA GLY A 42 1.75 -16.46 1.86
C GLY A 42 0.46 -16.05 1.14
N PRO A 43 -0.69 -16.70 1.43
CA PRO A 43 -1.98 -16.25 0.91
C PRO A 43 -2.34 -14.90 1.53
N HIS A 44 -2.62 -13.90 0.68
CA HIS A 44 -3.22 -12.66 1.13
C HIS A 44 -4.64 -12.92 1.62
N PRO A 45 -5.11 -12.22 2.67
CA PRO A 45 -6.53 -12.22 3.01
C PRO A 45 -7.36 -11.77 1.79
N PRO A 46 -8.61 -12.23 1.66
CA PRO A 46 -9.47 -11.80 0.57
C PRO A 46 -9.66 -10.27 0.62
N VAL A 47 -9.75 -9.65 -0.55
CA VAL A 47 -10.08 -8.23 -0.65
C VAL A 47 -11.44 -8.01 -0.01
N GLU A 48 -11.46 -7.17 1.02
CA GLU A 48 -12.65 -6.86 1.80
C GLU A 48 -12.81 -5.35 1.84
N ASP A 49 -14.06 -4.90 1.68
CA ASP A 49 -14.49 -3.53 1.89
C ASP A 49 -15.64 -3.54 2.89
N ARG A 50 -15.38 -3.02 4.09
CA ARG A 50 -16.35 -2.99 5.18
C ARG A 50 -17.22 -1.73 5.08
N PRO A 51 -18.54 -1.84 5.35
CA PRO A 51 -19.49 -0.73 5.24
C PRO A 51 -19.43 0.24 6.44
N ILE A 52 -18.22 0.53 6.92
CA ILE A 52 -17.91 1.58 7.89
C ILE A 52 -17.15 2.68 7.16
N GLY A 53 -17.32 3.94 7.57
CA GLY A 53 -16.55 5.06 7.01
C GLY A 53 -15.14 5.14 7.61
N CYS A 54 -14.24 5.80 6.89
CA CYS A 54 -12.98 6.26 7.50
C CYS A 54 -13.26 7.40 8.49
N PRO A 55 -12.61 7.42 9.66
CA PRO A 55 -12.78 8.50 10.61
C PRO A 55 -12.26 9.82 10.02
N SER A 56 -12.84 10.94 10.45
CA SER A 56 -12.27 12.26 10.17
C SER A 56 -11.10 12.51 11.13
N SER A 57 -9.92 12.76 10.57
CA SER A 57 -8.75 13.18 11.34
C SER A 57 -8.83 14.67 11.64
N ILE A 58 -8.68 15.04 12.92
CA ILE A 58 -8.57 16.42 13.42
C ILE A 58 -7.08 16.69 13.72
N GLY A 59 -6.23 16.41 12.73
CA GLY A 59 -4.78 16.59 12.83
C GLY A 59 -4.01 15.28 12.96
N CYS A 60 -2.73 15.40 13.31
CA CYS A 60 -1.82 14.27 13.41
C CYS A 60 -1.75 13.76 14.85
N PRO A 61 -2.29 12.56 15.15
CA PRO A 61 -2.23 12.01 16.48
C PRO A 61 -0.80 11.59 16.87
N PHE A 62 -0.61 11.35 18.16
CA PHE A 62 0.59 10.69 18.64
C PHE A 62 0.59 9.21 18.23
N TYR A 63 1.60 8.79 17.48
CA TYR A 63 1.81 7.39 17.13
C TYR A 63 2.71 6.72 18.17
N PRO A 64 2.20 5.74 18.96
CA PRO A 64 3.04 5.01 19.89
C PRO A 64 4.12 4.22 19.15
N ARG A 65 5.16 3.80 19.89
CA ARG A 65 6.24 2.96 19.34
C ARG A 65 5.64 1.72 18.65
N GLY A 66 5.97 1.54 17.37
CA GLY A 66 5.41 0.49 16.50
C GLY A 66 4.41 0.99 15.46
N GLY A 67 3.84 2.19 15.66
CA GLY A 67 2.96 2.84 14.69
C GLY A 67 1.67 2.06 14.40
N PRO A 68 0.78 2.64 13.58
CA PRO A 68 -0.41 1.94 13.11
C PRO A 68 -0.05 0.90 12.03
N THR A 69 -0.84 -0.16 11.94
CA THR A 69 -0.61 -1.25 10.98
C THR A 69 -0.84 -0.77 9.54
N LEU A 70 0.16 -0.96 8.67
CA LEU A 70 0.04 -0.75 7.22
C LEU A 70 -0.95 -1.76 6.63
N CYS A 71 -1.84 -1.29 5.75
CA CYS A 71 -2.82 -2.16 5.08
C CYS A 71 -3.02 -1.74 3.61
N PRO A 72 -3.34 -2.70 2.72
CA PRO A 72 -3.82 -2.41 1.38
C PRO A 72 -5.36 -2.42 1.27
N HIS A 73 -6.06 -3.16 2.13
CA HIS A 73 -7.52 -3.25 2.19
C HIS A 73 -7.99 -3.75 3.57
N ASP A 74 -9.30 -3.76 3.81
CA ASP A 74 -9.88 -4.02 5.14
C ASP A 74 -9.58 -5.43 5.66
N GLY A 75 -9.46 -6.42 4.76
CA GLY A 75 -9.07 -7.79 5.11
C GLY A 75 -7.72 -7.94 5.82
N PHE A 76 -6.84 -6.93 5.77
CA PHE A 76 -5.58 -6.89 6.53
C PHE A 76 -5.73 -6.31 7.95
N CYS A 77 -6.90 -5.78 8.27
CA CYS A 77 -7.18 -5.13 9.53
C CYS A 77 -8.03 -6.01 10.45
N LEU A 78 -7.90 -5.78 11.76
CA LEU A 78 -8.75 -6.42 12.77
C LEU A 78 -10.25 -6.16 12.48
N PRO A 79 -11.15 -7.03 12.97
CA PRO A 79 -12.59 -6.80 12.86
C PRO A 79 -12.96 -5.40 13.36
N ARG A 80 -13.85 -4.71 12.62
CA ARG A 80 -14.32 -3.32 12.86
C ARG A 80 -13.30 -2.21 12.58
N HIS A 81 -12.08 -2.51 12.13
CA HIS A 81 -11.17 -1.49 11.63
C HIS A 81 -11.36 -1.31 10.13
N LYS A 82 -11.06 -0.13 9.59
CA LYS A 82 -11.03 0.14 8.15
C LYS A 82 -9.63 0.52 7.72
N CYS A 83 -9.25 0.11 6.52
CA CYS A 83 -8.02 0.53 5.89
C CYS A 83 -8.21 1.91 5.26
N CYS A 84 -7.61 2.92 5.87
CA CYS A 84 -7.85 4.33 5.55
C CYS A 84 -6.53 5.06 5.30
N TYR A 85 -6.52 5.98 4.34
CA TYR A 85 -5.34 6.82 4.09
C TYR A 85 -5.10 7.75 5.28
N ASP A 86 -3.94 7.64 5.90
CA ASP A 86 -3.46 8.53 6.93
C ASP A 86 -2.65 9.66 6.27
N ALA A 87 -3.16 10.89 6.31
CA ALA A 87 -2.49 12.03 5.67
C ALA A 87 -1.20 12.45 6.37
N CYS A 88 -1.04 12.11 7.64
CA CYS A 88 0.15 12.46 8.42
C CYS A 88 1.30 11.47 8.19
N LEU A 89 0.96 10.21 7.90
CA LEU A 89 1.93 9.16 7.55
C LEU A 89 2.07 8.95 6.04
N GLU A 90 1.18 9.54 5.25
CA GLU A 90 1.09 9.43 3.79
C GLU A 90 0.94 8.00 3.26
N HIS A 91 0.30 7.13 4.04
CA HIS A 91 -0.02 5.76 3.65
C HIS A 91 -1.29 5.23 4.33
N HIS A 92 -1.84 4.14 3.82
CA HIS A 92 -2.99 3.48 4.39
C HIS A 92 -2.65 2.75 5.68
N THR A 93 -3.52 2.89 6.67
CA THR A 93 -3.40 2.28 7.99
C THR A 93 -4.73 1.73 8.49
N CYS A 94 -4.68 0.74 9.37
CA CYS A 94 -5.87 0.19 10.02
C CYS A 94 -6.39 1.14 11.10
N GLN A 95 -7.48 1.85 10.81
CA GLN A 95 -8.09 2.84 11.70
C GLN A 95 -9.41 2.34 12.29
N ARG A 96 -9.72 2.80 13.50
CA ARG A 96 -11.02 2.53 14.15
C ARG A 96 -12.02 3.64 13.81
N PRO A 97 -13.33 3.36 13.70
CA PRO A 97 -14.34 4.39 13.44
C PRO A 97 -14.39 5.49 14.49
N ASP A 98 -14.06 5.15 15.74
CA ASP A 98 -14.01 6.05 16.89
C ASP A 98 -12.68 6.82 17.04
N TYR A 99 -11.71 6.58 16.15
CA TYR A 99 -10.40 7.21 16.24
C TYR A 99 -10.45 8.66 15.71
N GLN A 100 -10.59 9.62 16.62
CA GLN A 100 -10.46 11.05 16.35
C GLN A 100 -9.06 11.49 16.78
N GLY A 101 -8.07 11.18 15.94
CA GLY A 101 -6.71 11.69 16.10
C GLY A 101 -6.61 13.15 15.69
#